data_AF-A0A318JYK8-F1
#
_entry.id   AF-A0A318JYK8-F1
#
_cell.length_a   1.000
_cell.length_b   1.000
_cell.length_c   1.000
_cell.angle_alpha   90.00
_cell.angle_beta   90.00
_cell.angle_gamma   90.00
#
_symmetry.space_group_name_H-M   'P 1'
#
loop_
_entity.id
_entity.type
_entity.pdbx_description
1 polymer ?
#
loop_
_entity_poly.entity_id
_entity_poly.type
_entity_poly.pdbx_seq_one_letter_code
_entity_poly.pdbx_strand_id
1 'polypeptide(L)'
;MPGESITVEVTLEPGPSGRLPAVRIQLAAADSPLASATVSRVPKIRNKYAVTSFTSPYPGAYTIQVNGITPGSPITPVSATVLVWSGRR
;
A
#
# COMPACT_ATOMS: atom_id res chain seq x y z
N MET A 1 -1.33 -5.07 21.98
CA MET A 1 -2.35 -4.04 21.64
C MET A 1 -2.22 -3.73 20.16
N PRO A 2 -3.33 -3.49 19.43
CA PRO A 2 -3.25 -3.03 18.05
C PRO A 2 -2.57 -1.65 17.99
N GLY A 3 -1.76 -1.45 16.96
CA GLY A 3 -1.11 -0.19 16.64
C GLY A 3 -2.03 0.74 15.84
N GLU A 4 -1.51 1.92 15.55
CA GLU A 4 -2.21 2.93 14.74
C GLU A 4 -2.47 2.44 13.31
N SER A 5 -3.62 2.85 12.74
CA SER A 5 -3.96 2.46 11.37
C SER A 5 -3.11 3.20 10.35
N ILE A 6 -2.67 2.50 9.30
CA ILE A 6 -1.91 3.10 8.20
C ILE A 6 -2.90 3.42 7.08
N THR A 7 -2.95 4.68 6.63
CA THR A 7 -3.67 5.06 5.40
C THR A 7 -2.67 5.36 4.30
N VAL A 8 -2.87 4.75 3.14
CA VAL A 8 -2.04 4.93 1.94
C VAL A 8 -2.90 5.58 0.87
N GLU A 9 -2.46 6.74 0.42
CA GLU A 9 -3.04 7.49 -0.69
C GLU A 9 -2.02 7.56 -1.82
N VAL A 10 -2.45 7.17 -3.01
CA VAL A 10 -1.63 7.17 -4.22
C VAL A 10 -2.31 8.03 -5.27
N THR A 11 -1.62 9.07 -5.72
CA THR A 11 -2.01 9.87 -6.88
C THR A 11 -1.56 9.17 -8.15
N LEU A 12 -2.47 8.98 -9.10
CA LEU A 12 -2.22 8.27 -10.35
C LEU A 12 -2.29 9.25 -11.53
N GLU A 13 -1.27 9.21 -12.38
CA GLU A 13 -1.30 9.91 -13.66
C GLU A 13 -1.86 9.00 -14.77
N PRO A 14 -2.62 9.55 -15.73
CA PRO A 14 -3.08 8.79 -16.89
C PRO A 14 -1.89 8.24 -17.68
N GLY A 15 -1.98 6.98 -18.09
CA GLY A 15 -0.99 6.39 -18.99
C GLY A 15 -1.14 6.89 -20.44
N PRO A 16 -0.31 6.39 -21.37
CA PRO A 16 -0.36 6.76 -22.79
C PRO A 16 -1.73 6.55 -23.45
N SER A 17 -2.55 5.62 -22.94
CA SER A 17 -3.91 5.36 -23.41
C SER A 17 -4.97 6.33 -22.85
N GLY A 18 -4.57 7.32 -22.04
CA GLY A 18 -5.46 8.25 -21.35
C GLY A 18 -6.24 7.63 -20.18
N ARG A 19 -6.04 6.33 -19.89
CA ARG A 19 -6.67 5.63 -18.77
C ARG A 19 -5.79 5.65 -17.53
N LEU A 20 -6.42 5.70 -16.36
CA LEU A 20 -5.72 5.54 -15.09
C LEU A 20 -5.32 4.07 -14.90
N PRO A 21 -4.04 3.77 -14.63
CA PRO A 21 -3.60 2.40 -14.37
C PRO A 21 -4.12 1.90 -13.03
N ALA A 22 -4.41 0.60 -12.94
CA ALA A 22 -4.80 -0.02 -11.68
C ALA A 22 -3.56 -0.40 -10.86
N VAL A 23 -3.63 -0.18 -9.54
CA VAL A 23 -2.53 -0.45 -8.60
C VAL A 23 -2.90 -1.45 -7.52
N ARG A 24 -1.90 -2.20 -7.05
CA ARG A 24 -1.94 -3.07 -5.87
C ARG A 24 -1.05 -2.45 -4.81
N ILE A 25 -1.58 -2.33 -3.60
CA ILE A 25 -0.86 -1.85 -2.42
C ILE A 25 -0.64 -3.04 -1.49
N GLN A 26 0.62 -3.31 -1.16
CA GLN A 26 1.02 -4.38 -0.26
C GLN A 26 1.65 -3.78 0.99
N LEU A 27 1.32 -4.33 2.15
CA LEU A 27 1.92 -4.01 3.44
C LEU A 27 2.58 -5.28 3.97
N ALA A 28 3.90 -5.25 4.18
CA ALA A 28 4.65 -6.36 4.74
C ALA A 28 5.38 -5.90 6.01
N ALA A 29 5.43 -6.74 7.05
CA ALA A 29 6.28 -6.46 8.20
C ALA A 29 7.76 -6.51 7.79
N ALA A 30 8.53 -5.48 8.12
CA ALA A 30 9.90 -5.32 7.62
C ALA A 30 10.88 -6.36 8.22
N ASP A 31 10.52 -6.92 9.37
CA ASP A 31 11.27 -7.96 10.09
C ASP A 31 10.84 -9.39 9.72
N SER A 32 9.79 -9.54 8.91
CA SER A 32 9.26 -10.85 8.55
C SER A 32 9.67 -11.24 7.13
N PRO A 33 10.57 -12.23 6.96
CA PRO A 33 10.90 -12.78 5.65
C PRO A 33 9.76 -13.63 5.05
N LEU A 34 8.66 -13.85 5.79
CA LEU A 34 7.56 -14.71 5.37
C LEU A 34 6.50 -13.92 4.60
N ALA A 35 6.21 -14.35 3.36
CA ALA A 35 5.12 -13.83 2.54
C ALA A 35 3.76 -13.82 3.26
N SER A 36 3.58 -14.69 4.26
CA SER A 36 2.39 -14.78 5.13
C SER A 36 2.13 -13.52 5.97
N ALA A 37 3.12 -12.65 6.17
CA ALA A 37 2.96 -11.35 6.83
C ALA A 37 2.63 -10.21 5.85
N THR A 38 2.43 -10.52 4.56
CA THR A 38 2.07 -9.53 3.54
C THR A 38 0.57 -9.44 3.35
N VAL A 39 -0.01 -8.28 3.65
CA VAL A 39 -1.41 -7.97 3.35
C VAL A 39 -1.47 -7.19 2.03
N SER A 40 -2.26 -7.68 1.08
CA SER A 40 -2.42 -7.05 -0.24
C SER A 40 -3.82 -6.47 -0.41
N ARG A 41 -3.92 -5.25 -0.95
CA ARG A 41 -5.18 -4.58 -1.26
C ARG A 41 -5.17 -4.01 -2.67
N VAL A 42 -6.33 -4.05 -3.32
CA VAL A 42 -6.58 -3.37 -4.60
C VAL A 42 -7.57 -2.23 -4.33
N PRO A 43 -7.10 -0.99 -4.18
CA PRO A 43 -7.97 0.15 -3.93
C PRO A 43 -8.89 0.45 -5.12
N LYS A 44 -10.07 1.00 -4.83
CA LYS A 44 -10.91 1.64 -5.86
C LYS A 44 -10.31 3.00 -6.19
N ILE A 45 -10.23 3.30 -7.48
CA ILE A 45 -9.73 4.60 -7.97
C ILE A 45 -10.91 5.57 -8.08
N ARG A 46 -10.79 6.76 -7.47
CA ARG A 46 -11.75 7.86 -7.61
C ARG A 46 -10.99 9.15 -7.88
N ASN A 47 -11.35 9.87 -8.94
CA ASN A 47 -10.76 11.16 -9.30
C ASN A 47 -9.22 11.16 -9.30
N LYS A 48 -8.58 10.13 -9.87
CA LYS A 48 -7.11 9.92 -9.88
C LYS A 48 -6.47 9.45 -8.57
N TYR A 49 -7.23 9.30 -7.50
CA TYR A 49 -6.73 8.83 -6.21
C TYR A 49 -7.08 7.37 -5.97
N ALA A 50 -6.08 6.59 -5.58
CA ALA A 50 -6.22 5.24 -5.05
C ALA A 50 -5.93 5.27 -3.55
N VAL A 51 -6.96 5.03 -2.73
CA VAL A 51 -6.87 5.11 -1.27
C VAL A 51 -7.17 3.76 -0.63
N THR A 52 -6.36 3.34 0.32
CA THR A 52 -6.63 2.17 1.17
C THR A 52 -6.10 2.37 2.58
N SER A 53 -6.66 1.63 3.54
CA SER A 53 -6.21 1.66 4.92
C SER A 53 -5.94 0.24 5.44
N PHE A 54 -4.88 0.09 6.21
CA PHE A 54 -4.54 -1.12 6.95
C PHE A 54 -4.85 -0.86 8.42
N THR A 55 -5.91 -1.50 8.91
CA THR A 55 -6.44 -1.28 10.26
C THR A 55 -5.76 -2.21 11.25
N SER A 56 -5.44 -1.68 12.44
CA SER A 56 -4.91 -2.43 13.57
C SER A 56 -3.64 -3.28 13.28
N PRO A 57 -2.64 -2.77 12.53
CA PRO A 57 -1.36 -3.47 12.45
C PRO A 57 -0.73 -3.60 13.84
N TYR A 58 0.02 -4.66 14.12
CA TYR A 58 0.80 -4.72 15.35
C TYR A 58 1.87 -3.62 15.35
N PRO A 59 2.28 -3.09 16.51
CA PRO A 59 3.40 -2.16 16.55
C PRO A 59 4.66 -2.80 15.95
N GLY A 60 5.36 -2.05 15.10
CA GLY A 60 6.51 -2.56 14.36
C GLY A 60 6.84 -1.75 13.11
N ALA A 61 7.89 -2.15 12.41
CA ALA A 61 8.27 -1.57 11.13
C ALA A 61 7.55 -2.31 9.99
N TYR A 62 7.03 -1.56 9.02
CA TYR A 62 6.35 -2.10 7.86
C TYR A 62 6.88 -1.47 6.58
N THR A 63 6.96 -2.27 5.53
CA THR A 63 7.22 -1.83 4.16
C THR A 63 5.92 -1.82 3.38
N ILE A 64 5.58 -0.66 2.83
CA ILE A 64 4.50 -0.46 1.88
C ILE A 64 5.10 -0.59 0.48
N GLN A 65 4.48 -1.37 -0.39
CA GLN A 65 4.83 -1.47 -1.80
C GLN A 65 3.60 -1.17 -2.66
N VAL A 66 3.78 -0.32 -3.66
CA VAL A 66 2.76 0.05 -4.63
C VAL A 66 3.23 -0.41 -6.01
N ASN A 67 2.47 -1.31 -6.61
CA ASN A 67 2.79 -1.94 -7.89
C ASN A 67 1.60 -1.81 -8.86
N GLY A 68 1.87 -1.84 -10.16
CA GLY A 68 0.82 -2.06 -11.15
C GLY A 68 0.21 -3.46 -11.03
N ILE A 69 -1.10 -3.61 -11.27
CA ILE A 69 -1.77 -4.92 -11.15
C ILE A 69 -1.45 -5.86 -12.32
N THR A 70 -1.27 -5.32 -13.52
CA THR A 70 -1.13 -6.09 -14.74
C THR A 70 0.34 -6.19 -15.18
N PRO A 71 0.76 -7.33 -15.76
CA PRO A 71 2.01 -7.39 -16.51
C PRO A 71 2.07 -6.27 -17.56
N GLY A 72 3.21 -5.58 -17.66
CA GLY A 72 3.36 -4.43 -18.56
C GLY A 72 2.68 -3.14 -18.08
N SER A 73 2.26 -3.05 -16.81
CA SER A 73 1.75 -1.80 -16.25
C SER A 73 2.79 -0.67 -16.40
N PRO A 74 2.37 0.54 -16.80
CA PRO A 74 3.27 1.69 -16.90
C PRO A 74 3.66 2.28 -15.54
N ILE A 75 3.11 1.75 -14.44
CA ILE A 75 3.43 2.20 -13.09
C ILE A 75 4.84 1.76 -12.71
N THR A 76 5.70 2.74 -12.44
CA THR A 76 6.96 2.50 -11.73
C THR A 76 6.64 2.08 -10.29
N PRO A 77 7.15 0.91 -9.83
CA PRO A 77 6.98 0.49 -8.44
C PRO A 77 7.50 1.54 -7.46
N VAL A 78 6.73 1.78 -6.39
CA VAL A 78 7.13 2.66 -5.28
C VAL A 78 7.13 1.86 -3.99
N SER A 79 8.13 2.08 -3.15
CA SER A 79 8.19 1.51 -1.80
C SER A 79 8.43 2.59 -0.76
N ALA A 80 7.86 2.40 0.43
CA ALA A 80 8.05 3.27 1.58
C ALA A 80 8.07 2.43 2.87
N THR A 81 8.91 2.79 3.82
CA THR A 81 8.95 2.13 5.13
C THR A 81 8.35 3.05 6.18
N VAL A 82 7.46 2.50 7.02
CA VAL A 82 6.77 3.22 8.08
C VAL A 82 6.93 2.49 9.42
N LEU A 83 6.94 3.24 10.50
CA LEU A 83 6.92 2.71 11.86
C LEU A 83 5.51 2.88 12.44
N VAL A 84 4.93 1.76 12.90
CA VAL A 84 3.68 1.73 13.63
C VAL A 84 3.99 1.66 15.11
N TRP A 85 3.49 2.64 15.85
CA TRP A 85 3.58 2.66 17.31
C TRP A 85 2.34 2.00 17.92
N SER A 86 2.45 1.58 19.19
CA SER A 86 1.27 1.25 19.97
C SER A 86 0.39 2.50 20.10
N GLY A 87 -0.91 2.35 19.86
CA GLY A 87 -1.85 3.46 20.06
C GLY A 87 -1.80 3.92 21.53
N ARG A 88 -1.55 5.22 21.76
CA ARG A 88 -1.76 5.84 23.07
C ARG A 88 -3.26 5.92 23.34
N ARG A 89 -3.67 5.51 24.55
CA ARG A 89 -5.02 5.77 25.08
C ARG A 89 -5.18 7.23 25.43
#